data_AF-A0A3B8KZH6-F1
#
_entry.id   AF-A0A3B8KZH6-F1
#
_cell.length_a   1.000
_cell.length_b   1.000
_cell.length_c   1.000
_cell.angle_alpha   90.00
_cell.angle_beta   90.00
_cell.angle_gamma   90.00
#
_symmetry.space_group_name_H-M   'P 1'
#
loop_
_entity.id
_entity.type
_entity.pdbx_description
1 polymer ?
#
loop_
_entity_poly.entity_id
_entity_poly.type
_entity_poly.pdbx_seq_one_letter_code
_entity_poly.pdbx_strand_id
1 'polypeptide(L)'
;VMSTVDSALLVISACVVRDLVEKSFGIRLSDTAVRRLSYSVTALAGTGVFVGALMIEPRFLQPLVIHYVGGAASALFWPGLATLFWRRATATGVTAGLGGGGVIYVAAIFFKSWIDPFVTLHPFVYGFAGSAALVMFVSLLTTRQDEEQLVPYFGRG
;
A
#
# COMPACT_ATOMS: atom_id res chain seq x y z
N VAL A 1 -10.67 0.77 21.45
CA VAL A 1 -9.58 -0.24 21.48
C VAL A 1 -10.09 -1.63 21.13
N MET A 2 -11.02 -2.23 21.89
CA MET A 2 -11.54 -3.58 21.59
C MET A 2 -12.27 -3.65 20.24
N SER A 3 -13.19 -2.73 19.96
CA SER A 3 -13.90 -2.65 18.67
C SER A 3 -13.01 -2.26 17.49
N THR A 4 -12.01 -1.42 17.74
CA THR A 4 -11.03 -1.00 16.73
C THR A 4 -10.14 -2.15 16.29
N VAL A 5 -9.67 -2.97 17.24
CA VAL A 5 -8.85 -4.15 16.97
C VAL A 5 -9.67 -5.22 16.24
N ASP A 6 -10.91 -5.45 16.67
CA ASP A 6 -11.82 -6.38 15.98
C ASP A 6 -12.04 -5.97 14.51
N SER A 7 -12.34 -4.70 14.27
CA SER A 7 -12.51 -4.18 12.91
C SER A 7 -11.25 -4.35 12.06
N ALA A 8 -10.06 -4.10 12.62
CA ALA A 8 -8.79 -4.26 11.90
C ALA A 8 -8.50 -5.74 11.57
N LEU A 9 -8.74 -6.66 12.51
CA LEU A 9 -8.57 -8.10 12.29
C LEU A 9 -9.56 -8.63 11.23
N LEU A 10 -10.80 -8.17 11.25
CA LEU A 10 -11.79 -8.50 10.23
C LEU A 10 -11.37 -8.02 8.84
N VAL A 11 -10.87 -6.79 8.73
CA VAL A 11 -10.36 -6.24 7.45
C VAL A 11 -9.16 -7.04 6.95
N ILE A 12 -8.18 -7.34 7.81
CA ILE A 12 -7.01 -8.14 7.44
C ILE A 12 -7.44 -9.54 6.96
N SER A 13 -8.35 -10.19 7.69
CA SER A 13 -8.86 -11.52 7.33
C SER A 13 -9.56 -11.48 5.96
N ALA A 14 -10.40 -10.47 5.73
CA ALA A 14 -11.11 -10.31 4.46
C ALA A 14 -10.15 -10.06 3.28
N CYS A 15 -9.14 -9.20 3.46
CA CYS A 15 -8.12 -8.93 2.43
C CYS A 15 -7.34 -10.19 2.09
N VAL A 16 -6.87 -10.97 3.07
CA VAL A 16 -6.09 -12.18 2.79
C VAL A 16 -6.95 -13.25 2.10
N VAL A 17 -8.17 -13.44 2.56
CA VAL A 17 -9.05 -14.49 2.02
C VAL A 17 -9.51 -14.15 0.60
N ARG A 18 -10.06 -12.95 0.42
CA ARG A 18 -10.69 -12.56 -0.85
C ARG A 18 -9.67 -12.05 -1.87
N ASP A 19 -8.77 -11.16 -1.47
CA ASP A 19 -7.83 -10.54 -2.41
C ASP A 19 -6.61 -11.42 -2.67
N LEU A 20 -6.05 -12.06 -1.63
CA LEU A 20 -4.85 -12.88 -1.82
C LEU A 20 -5.17 -14.31 -2.25
N VAL A 21 -6.18 -14.96 -1.66
CA VAL A 21 -6.46 -16.36 -2.00
C VAL A 21 -7.40 -16.50 -3.19
N GLU A 22 -8.63 -15.98 -3.11
CA GLU A 22 -9.60 -16.16 -4.20
C GLU A 22 -9.15 -15.46 -5.49
N LYS A 23 -8.75 -14.18 -5.39
CA LYS A 23 -8.41 -13.36 -6.56
C LYS A 23 -7.03 -13.64 -7.14
N SER A 24 -6.03 -13.98 -6.31
CA SER A 24 -4.67 -14.25 -6.80
C SER A 24 -4.50 -15.68 -7.34
N PHE A 25 -5.16 -16.67 -6.74
CA PHE A 25 -5.11 -18.05 -7.26
C PHE A 25 -6.24 -18.38 -8.25
N GLY A 26 -7.28 -17.54 -8.35
CA GLY A 26 -8.42 -17.79 -9.22
C GLY A 26 -9.25 -19.02 -8.81
N ILE A 27 -9.04 -19.53 -7.60
CA ILE A 27 -9.71 -20.71 -7.08
C ILE A 27 -10.96 -20.25 -6.33
N ARG A 28 -12.13 -20.75 -6.74
CA ARG A 28 -13.34 -20.67 -5.91
C ARG A 28 -13.21 -21.67 -4.78
N LEU A 29 -12.74 -21.22 -3.62
CA LEU A 29 -12.68 -22.07 -2.44
C LEU A 29 -14.09 -22.40 -1.97
N SER A 30 -14.28 -23.62 -1.44
CA SER A 30 -15.52 -23.96 -0.74
C SER A 30 -15.62 -23.15 0.56
N ASP A 31 -16.85 -22.85 0.99
CA ASP A 31 -17.11 -22.10 2.24
C ASP A 31 -16.35 -22.66 3.46
N THR A 32 -16.15 -23.98 3.50
CA THR A 32 -15.39 -24.63 4.59
C THR A 32 -13.90 -24.33 4.52
N ALA A 33 -13.32 -24.27 3.33
CA ALA A 33 -11.90 -23.94 3.12
C ALA A 33 -11.64 -22.44 3.36
N VAL A 34 -12.54 -21.58 2.89
CA VAL A 34 -12.55 -20.14 3.18
C VAL A 34 -12.54 -19.91 4.69
N ARG A 35 -13.49 -20.51 5.41
CA ARG A 35 -13.60 -20.35 6.87
C ARG A 35 -12.35 -20.80 7.62
N ARG A 36 -11.78 -21.96 7.26
CA ARG A 36 -10.54 -22.46 7.90
C ARG A 36 -9.36 -21.53 7.66
N LEU A 37 -9.21 -21.05 6.43
CA LEU A 37 -8.16 -20.10 6.08
C LEU A 37 -8.32 -18.78 6.84
N SER A 38 -9.53 -18.21 6.89
CA SER A 38 -9.80 -16.99 7.66
C SER A 38 -9.39 -17.14 9.13
N TYR A 39 -9.75 -18.25 9.77
CA TYR A 39 -9.33 -18.52 11.16
C TYR A 39 -7.82 -18.68 11.30
N SER A 40 -7.16 -19.39 10.38
CA SER A 40 -5.70 -19.55 10.41
C SER A 40 -4.98 -18.20 10.24
N VAL A 41 -5.45 -17.34 9.34
CA VAL A 41 -4.90 -16.00 9.13
C VAL A 41 -5.11 -15.13 10.36
N THR A 42 -6.31 -15.14 10.94
CA THR A 42 -6.61 -14.36 12.16
C THR A 42 -5.77 -14.85 13.34
N ALA A 43 -5.59 -16.17 13.49
CA ALA A 43 -4.74 -16.74 14.53
C ALA A 43 -3.27 -16.33 14.33
N LEU A 44 -2.72 -16.47 13.12
CA LEU A 44 -1.35 -16.08 12.79
C LEU A 44 -1.11 -14.57 13.00
N ALA A 45 -2.02 -13.73 12.51
CA ALA A 45 -1.94 -12.29 12.68
C ALA A 45 -2.03 -11.90 14.16
N GLY A 46 -2.97 -12.49 14.90
CA GLY A 46 -3.12 -12.27 16.35
C GLY A 46 -1.88 -12.69 17.13
N THR A 47 -1.31 -13.87 16.83
CA THR A 47 -0.06 -14.32 17.45
C THR A 47 1.11 -13.40 17.12
N GLY A 48 1.24 -12.95 15.87
CA GLY A 48 2.29 -12.00 15.47
C GLY A 48 2.20 -10.68 16.22
N VAL A 49 1.00 -10.11 16.35
CA VAL A 49 0.76 -8.89 17.14
C VAL A 49 1.07 -9.12 18.62
N PHE A 50 0.67 -10.28 19.18
CA PHE A 50 0.94 -10.61 20.58
C PHE A 50 2.44 -10.72 20.87
N VAL A 51 3.19 -11.42 20.02
CA VAL A 51 4.65 -11.52 20.15
C VAL A 51 5.30 -10.14 19.98
N GLY A 52 4.87 -9.36 19.00
CA GLY A 52 5.33 -7.98 18.81
C GLY A 52 5.07 -7.11 20.04
N ALA A 53 3.91 -7.23 20.67
CA ALA A 53 3.57 -6.48 21.88
C ALA A 53 4.44 -6.85 23.10
N LEU A 54 4.94 -8.09 23.17
CA LEU A 54 5.86 -8.53 24.24
C LEU A 54 7.30 -8.06 24.02
N MET A 55 7.73 -7.89 22.77
CA MET A 55 9.11 -7.52 22.42
C MET A 55 9.31 -6.01 22.21
N ILE A 56 8.26 -5.28 21.84
CA ILE A 56 8.37 -3.86 21.46
C ILE A 56 8.15 -2.96 22.68
N GLU A 57 9.14 -2.11 22.95
CA GLU A 57 9.07 -1.14 24.04
C GLU A 57 8.12 0.03 23.69
N PRO A 58 7.36 0.61 24.64
CA PRO A 58 6.32 1.61 24.36
C PRO A 58 6.80 2.83 23.55
N ARG A 59 8.07 3.19 23.70
CA ARG A 59 8.70 4.33 23.01
C ARG A 59 8.94 4.06 21.53
N PHE A 60 8.99 2.80 21.10
CA PHE A 60 9.21 2.42 19.70
C PHE A 60 7.91 2.35 18.88
N LEU A 61 6.75 2.22 19.53
CA LEU A 61 5.44 2.13 18.86
C LEU A 61 5.10 3.39 18.06
N GLN A 62 5.37 4.58 18.61
CA GLN A 62 5.02 5.83 17.94
C GLN A 62 5.83 6.06 16.64
N PRO A 63 7.18 5.96 16.63
CA PRO A 63 7.96 6.03 15.41
C PRO A 63 7.58 4.96 14.39
N LEU A 64 7.30 3.73 14.83
CA LEU A 64 6.88 2.63 13.96
C LEU A 64 5.58 2.96 13.21
N VAL A 65 4.58 3.49 13.91
CA VAL A 65 3.30 3.87 13.29
C VAL A 65 3.47 5.03 12.32
N ILE A 66 4.24 6.07 12.70
CA ILE A 66 4.54 7.20 11.80
C ILE A 66 5.25 6.71 10.54
N HIS A 67 6.16 5.75 10.69
CA HIS A 67 6.88 5.15 9.58
C HIS A 67 5.98 4.33 8.66
N TYR A 68 5.12 3.49 9.24
CA TYR A 68 4.14 2.69 8.52
C TYR A 68 3.14 3.55 7.74
N VAL A 69 2.52 4.53 8.42
CA VAL A 69 1.54 5.43 7.80
C VAL A 69 2.22 6.32 6.75
N GLY A 70 3.42 6.83 7.04
CA GLY A 70 4.20 7.63 6.09
C GLY A 70 4.57 6.84 4.84
N GLY A 71 5.08 5.62 5.00
CA GLY A 71 5.42 4.74 3.88
C GLY A 71 4.18 4.40 3.03
N ALA A 72 3.09 3.99 3.68
CA ALA A 72 1.83 3.71 3.00
C ALA A 72 1.29 4.93 2.25
N ALA A 73 1.29 6.11 2.86
CA ALA A 73 0.86 7.35 2.23
C ALA A 73 1.74 7.73 1.03
N SER A 74 3.07 7.56 1.15
CA SER A 74 4.00 7.83 0.05
C SER A 74 3.76 6.93 -1.16
N ALA A 75 3.40 5.67 -0.94
CA ALA A 75 3.13 4.70 -1.99
C ALA A 75 1.73 4.86 -2.59
N LEU A 76 0.69 5.07 -1.79
CA LEU A 76 -0.72 4.97 -2.24
C LEU A 76 -1.34 6.30 -2.68
N PHE A 77 -0.90 7.44 -2.14
CA PHE A 77 -1.60 8.72 -2.32
C PHE A 77 -1.62 9.17 -3.79
N TRP A 78 -0.46 9.29 -4.43
CA TRP A 78 -0.36 9.75 -5.82
C TRP A 78 -0.92 8.75 -6.84
N PRO A 79 -0.63 7.44 -6.76
CA PRO A 79 -1.23 6.48 -7.68
C PRO A 79 -2.75 6.41 -7.52
N GLY A 80 -3.27 6.51 -6.29
CA GLY A 80 -4.70 6.57 -6.03
C GLY A 80 -5.36 7.80 -6.65
N LEU A 81 -4.76 8.99 -6.43
CA LEU A 81 -5.26 10.24 -7.01
C LEU A 81 -5.23 10.21 -8.55
N ALA A 82 -4.13 9.70 -9.14
CA ALA A 82 -4.00 9.55 -10.58
C ALA A 82 -5.05 8.59 -11.15
N THR A 83 -5.30 7.46 -10.47
CA THR A 83 -6.30 6.47 -10.91
C THR A 83 -7.71 7.06 -10.94
N LEU A 84 -8.05 7.95 -10.01
CA LEU A 84 -9.40 8.52 -9.88
C LEU A 84 -9.63 9.76 -10.75
N PHE A 85 -8.63 10.64 -10.86
CA PHE A 85 -8.81 11.96 -11.46
C PHE A 85 -8.04 12.16 -12.77
N TRP A 86 -7.08 11.30 -13.09
CA TRP A 86 -6.24 11.48 -14.26
C TRP A 86 -6.56 10.47 -15.36
N ARG A 87 -7.29 10.92 -16.38
CA ARG A 87 -7.71 10.07 -17.53
C ARG A 87 -6.56 9.42 -18.30
N ARG A 88 -5.33 9.94 -18.17
CA ARG A 88 -4.12 9.39 -18.80
C ARG A 88 -3.32 8.49 -17.85
N ALA A 89 -3.76 8.28 -16.61
CA ALA A 89 -3.09 7.36 -15.71
C ALA A 89 -3.06 5.95 -16.33
N THR A 90 -1.87 5.38 -16.44
CA THR A 90 -1.69 4.04 -17.02
C THR A 90 -1.53 3.02 -15.91
N ALA A 91 -2.01 1.78 -16.12
CA ALA A 91 -1.81 0.70 -15.16
C ALA A 91 -0.32 0.51 -14.81
N THR A 92 0.57 0.63 -15.79
CA THR A 92 2.02 0.55 -15.60
C THR A 92 2.57 1.72 -14.78
N GLY A 93 2.09 2.94 -15.01
CA GLY A 93 2.52 4.11 -14.24
C GLY A 93 2.01 4.13 -12.81
N VAL A 94 0.77 3.69 -12.59
CA VAL A 94 0.19 3.54 -11.24
C VAL A 94 0.92 2.46 -10.46
N THR A 95 1.21 1.31 -11.06
CA THR A 95 1.96 0.22 -10.40
C THR A 95 3.43 0.60 -10.14
N ALA A 96 4.07 1.31 -11.07
CA ALA A 96 5.41 1.87 -10.86
C ALA A 96 5.44 2.89 -9.71
N GLY A 97 4.41 3.73 -9.58
CA GLY A 97 4.25 4.65 -8.46
C GLY A 97 4.03 3.96 -7.12
N LEU A 98 3.17 2.93 -7.10
CA LEU A 98 2.89 2.13 -5.89
C LEU A 98 4.15 1.44 -5.37
N GLY A 99 4.84 0.69 -6.24
CA GLY A 99 6.06 -0.02 -5.86
C GLY A 99 7.22 0.93 -5.62
N GLY A 100 7.46 1.85 -6.55
CA GLY A 100 8.59 2.75 -6.50
C GLY A 100 8.50 3.80 -5.39
N GLY A 101 7.31 4.29 -5.06
CA GLY A 101 7.12 5.18 -3.90
C GLY A 101 7.56 4.54 -2.59
N GLY A 102 7.18 3.26 -2.37
CA GLY A 102 7.62 2.48 -1.22
C GLY A 102 9.13 2.21 -1.23
N VAL A 103 9.69 1.81 -2.38
CA VAL A 103 11.14 1.56 -2.52
C VAL A 103 11.95 2.84 -2.26
N ILE A 104 11.53 3.98 -2.80
CA ILE A 104 12.18 5.28 -2.60
C ILE A 104 12.08 5.70 -1.14
N TYR A 105 10.94 5.48 -0.50
CA TYR A 105 10.78 5.75 0.93
C TYR A 105 11.75 4.92 1.77
N VAL A 106 11.86 3.62 1.50
CA VAL A 106 12.78 2.73 2.21
C VAL A 106 14.23 3.15 1.98
N ALA A 107 14.60 3.41 0.72
CA ALA A 107 15.93 3.91 0.37
C ALA A 107 16.24 5.23 1.09
N ALA A 108 15.29 6.16 1.18
CA ALA A 108 15.49 7.45 1.86
C ALA A 108 15.77 7.31 3.37
N ILE A 109 15.33 6.22 4.02
CA ILE A 109 15.70 5.93 5.42
C ILE A 109 17.16 5.47 5.49
N PHE A 110 17.56 4.53 4.63
CA PHE A 110 18.91 3.96 4.65
C PHE A 110 19.98 4.98 4.25
N PHE A 111 19.68 5.83 3.27
CA PHE A 111 20.57 6.89 2.82
C PHE A 111 20.44 8.19 3.63
N LYS A 112 19.59 8.22 4.67
CA LYS A 112 19.37 9.42 5.49
C LYS A 112 20.67 10.04 5.99
N SER A 113 21.62 9.23 6.49
CA SER A 113 22.92 9.69 6.99
C SER A 113 23.79 10.41 5.94
N TRP A 114 23.56 10.14 4.66
CA TRP A 114 24.25 10.80 3.54
C TRP A 114 23.54 12.06 3.04
N ILE A 115 22.22 12.16 3.25
CA ILE A 115 21.37 13.23 2.68
C ILE A 115 21.13 14.36 3.70
N ASP A 116 21.12 14.05 5.00
CA ASP A 116 20.98 15.03 6.09
C ASP A 116 21.95 16.23 6.03
N PRO A 117 23.22 16.11 5.56
CA PRO A 117 24.12 17.26 5.43
C PRO A 117 23.66 18.32 4.42
N PHE A 118 22.80 17.96 3.47
CA PHE A 118 22.34 18.85 2.40
C PHE A 118 20.92 19.34 2.62
N VAL A 119 20.02 18.45 3.04
CA VAL A 119 18.59 18.74 3.19
C VAL A 119 17.98 17.90 4.32
N THR A 120 17.66 18.55 5.45
CA THR A 120 17.01 17.94 6.62
C THR A 120 15.50 17.78 6.39
N LEU A 121 15.11 16.98 5.40
CA LEU A 121 13.71 16.60 5.17
C LEU A 121 13.41 15.22 5.76
N HIS A 122 12.16 15.05 6.18
CA HIS A 122 11.67 13.74 6.61
C HIS A 122 11.67 12.77 5.42
N PRO A 123 12.11 11.50 5.57
CA PRO A 123 12.15 10.49 4.48
C PRO A 123 10.86 10.36 3.67
N PHE A 124 9.73 10.67 4.32
CA PHE A 124 8.40 10.74 3.71
C PHE A 124 8.35 11.63 2.46
N VAL A 125 9.00 12.80 2.49
CA VAL A 125 8.92 13.77 1.39
C VAL A 125 9.54 13.21 0.12
N TYR A 126 10.65 12.48 0.23
CA TYR A 126 11.32 11.84 -0.91
C TYR A 126 10.47 10.72 -1.51
N GLY A 127 9.89 9.85 -0.67
CA GLY A 127 8.97 8.80 -1.14
C GLY A 127 7.73 9.39 -1.80
N PHE A 128 7.16 10.45 -1.20
CA PHE A 128 5.96 11.11 -1.70
C PHE A 128 6.19 11.79 -3.06
N ALA A 129 7.27 12.57 -3.17
CA ALA A 129 7.65 13.21 -4.43
C ALA A 129 8.09 12.18 -5.49
N GLY A 130 8.82 11.13 -5.07
CA GLY A 130 9.25 10.04 -5.95
C GLY A 130 8.08 9.25 -6.53
N SER A 131 7.08 8.95 -5.71
CA SER A 131 5.83 8.32 -6.17
C SER A 131 5.10 9.20 -7.18
N ALA A 132 4.94 10.49 -6.91
CA ALA A 132 4.35 11.43 -7.86
C ALA A 132 5.09 11.46 -9.19
N ALA A 133 6.42 11.58 -9.14
CA ALA A 133 7.27 11.60 -10.32
C ALA A 133 7.13 10.30 -11.13
N LEU A 134 7.18 9.15 -10.48
CA LEU A 134 7.04 7.85 -11.15
C LEU A 134 5.67 7.71 -11.81
N VAL A 135 4.58 8.03 -11.11
CA VAL A 135 3.23 7.99 -11.69
C VAL A 135 3.15 8.92 -12.90
N MET A 136 3.66 10.14 -12.77
CA MET A 136 3.62 11.14 -13.83
C MET A 136 4.46 10.72 -15.04
N PHE A 137 5.75 10.46 -14.86
CA PHE A 137 6.65 10.14 -15.97
C PHE A 137 6.32 8.80 -16.63
N VAL A 138 6.07 7.75 -15.86
CA VAL A 138 5.75 6.44 -16.44
C VAL A 138 4.40 6.46 -17.14
N SER A 139 3.40 7.18 -16.62
CA SER A 139 2.11 7.30 -17.32
C SER A 139 2.18 8.17 -18.58
N LEU A 140 3.11 9.13 -18.65
CA LEU A 140 3.34 9.92 -19.85
C LEU A 140 4.11 9.14 -20.93
N LEU A 141 5.08 8.31 -20.52
CA LEU A 141 5.93 7.51 -21.40
C LEU A 141 5.25 6.23 -21.89
N THR A 142 4.29 5.70 -21.13
CA THR A 142 3.55 4.48 -21.49
C THR A 142 2.38 4.79 -22.43
N THR A 143 2.03 3.82 -23.28
CA THR A 143 0.84 3.88 -24.14
C THR A 143 -0.41 4.17 -23.31
N ARG A 144 -1.24 5.09 -23.80
CA ARG A 144 -2.51 5.48 -23.18
C ARG A 144 -3.42 4.25 -23.05
N GLN A 145 -4.13 4.13 -21.92
CA GLN A 145 -5.13 3.07 -21.75
C GLN A 145 -6.26 3.25 -22.76
N ASP A 146 -6.83 2.12 -23.17
CA ASP A 146 -7.89 2.05 -24.17
C ASP A 146 -9.10 2.89 -23.73
N GLU A 147 -9.62 3.72 -24.64
CA GLU A 147 -10.71 4.66 -24.31
C GLU A 147 -11.99 3.90 -23.97
N GLU A 148 -12.18 2.69 -24.49
CA GLU A 148 -13.32 1.82 -24.17
C GLU A 148 -13.39 1.46 -22.67
N GLN A 149 -12.25 1.32 -21.99
CA GLN A 149 -12.19 1.06 -20.55
C GLN A 149 -12.41 2.32 -19.70
N LEU A 150 -12.21 3.51 -20.27
CA LEU A 150 -12.29 4.80 -19.57
C LEU A 150 -13.68 5.44 -19.67
N VAL A 151 -14.45 5.14 -20.72
CA VAL A 151 -15.82 5.66 -20.95
C VAL A 151 -16.78 5.41 -19.77
N PRO A 152 -16.79 4.25 -19.09
CA PRO A 152 -17.68 4.02 -17.95
C PRO A 152 -17.39 4.93 -16.73
N TYR A 153 -16.14 5.38 -16.59
CA TYR A 153 -15.70 6.13 -15.41
C TYR A 153 -15.61 7.64 -15.64
N PHE A 154 -15.22 8.06 -16.84
CA PHE A 154 -15.00 9.49 -17.18
C PHE A 154 -16.04 10.06 -18.13
N GLY A 155 -16.99 9.25 -18.62
CA GLY A 155 -17.97 9.65 -19.63
C GLY A 155 -17.35 9.84 -21.02
N ARG A 156 -18.20 9.91 -22.05
CA ARG A 156 -17.76 10.31 -23.40
C ARG A 156 -17.51 11.81 -23.39
N GLY A 157 -16.24 12.20 -23.48
CA GLY A 157 -15.83 13.58 -23.74
C GLY A 157 -15.87 13.90 -25.22
#